data_AF-A0A6L3VNI1-F1
#
_entry.id   AF-A0A6L3VNI1-F1
#
_cell.length_a   1.000
_cell.length_b   1.000
_cell.length_c   1.000
_cell.angle_alpha   90.00
_cell.angle_beta   90.00
_cell.angle_gamma   90.00
#
_symmetry.space_group_name_H-M   'P 1'
#
loop_
_entity.id
_entity.type
_entity.pdbx_description
1 polymer ?
#
loop_
_entity_poly.entity_id
_entity_poly.type
_entity_poly.pdbx_seq_one_letter_code
_entity_poly.pdbx_strand_id
1 'polypeptide(L)'
;MQRHDPHQEDHLDGTGGLRDRFPGYFPPNDEEIKRFITHGLVAFDTNALLDVYRLNYRARKEYLSALQSLETRLWIPNRVGQEFLEHRLTVIKECSTANDKLREDLNKAFENISRTLREFGKRRGFTPKQMASLEMMSTKASDEIIGQACEYYKFDLSVDGSIRGDFILDSLEKVLADKVGAEPDDLRSHTEEGRRRIQAAIPPGYSDHKKEPERAIGDYLIWRQLIDEAVRRRLPVTLVTNDRKPDWVREDLGKKVGPRPELVAEMKSESGMPFLLINVQSFLLYSRKYLGVRVSDATVQQARPTPKSPGELRFWELVEQEGPIVHYARTRNSKTIDVELASGRVFGLDVTRITHETFQEIVETASDDDS
;
A
#
# COMPACT_ATOMS: atom_id res chain seq x y z
N MET A 1 -13.14 -48.54 53.18
CA MET A 1 -13.22 -47.06 53.18
C MET A 1 -11.86 -46.49 52.83
N GLN A 2 -11.55 -46.39 51.54
CA GLN A 2 -10.40 -45.63 51.05
C GLN A 2 -10.99 -44.38 50.38
N ARG A 3 -10.59 -43.21 50.88
CA ARG A 3 -10.92 -41.92 50.27
C ARG A 3 -9.97 -41.73 49.09
N HIS A 4 -10.53 -41.58 47.90
CA HIS A 4 -9.80 -41.10 46.73
C HIS A 4 -10.07 -39.60 46.60
N ASP A 5 -8.99 -38.85 46.56
CA ASP A 5 -8.91 -37.41 46.38
C ASP A 5 -8.68 -37.16 44.89
N PRO A 6 -9.53 -36.39 44.16
CA PRO A 6 -9.26 -36.05 42.78
C PRO A 6 -8.77 -34.60 42.69
N HIS A 7 -7.51 -34.39 43.08
CA HIS A 7 -6.72 -33.37 42.40
C HIS A 7 -6.18 -34.01 41.11
N GLN A 8 -6.99 -33.94 40.05
CA GLN A 8 -6.52 -34.22 38.69
C GLN A 8 -6.28 -32.88 37.99
N GLU A 9 -5.02 -32.69 37.66
CA GLU A 9 -4.46 -31.64 36.82
C GLU A 9 -5.24 -31.52 35.50
N ASP A 10 -5.98 -30.44 35.30
CA ASP A 10 -6.49 -30.07 33.97
C ASP A 10 -5.41 -29.30 33.21
N HIS A 11 -4.32 -30.00 32.90
CA HIS A 11 -3.44 -29.64 31.78
C HIS A 11 -4.01 -30.25 30.50
N LEU A 12 -5.05 -29.62 29.93
CA LEU A 12 -5.47 -29.90 28.55
C LEU A 12 -4.54 -29.17 27.58
N ASP A 13 -3.34 -29.71 27.45
CA ASP A 13 -2.40 -29.44 26.38
C ASP A 13 -2.94 -30.06 25.06
N GLY A 14 -3.28 -29.23 24.07
CA GLY A 14 -3.02 -29.61 22.67
C GLY A 14 -4.17 -29.92 21.69
N THR A 15 -5.43 -29.51 21.90
CA THR A 15 -6.54 -29.77 20.93
C THR A 15 -6.76 -28.65 19.89
N GLY A 16 -5.70 -28.16 19.24
CA GLY A 16 -5.79 -27.22 18.12
C GLY A 16 -5.41 -27.87 16.79
N GLY A 17 -6.22 -27.65 15.73
CA GLY A 17 -5.92 -28.10 14.37
C GLY A 17 -4.79 -27.29 13.72
N LEU A 18 -4.46 -27.60 12.45
CA LEU A 18 -3.38 -26.90 11.73
C LEU A 18 -3.59 -25.38 11.65
N ARG A 19 -4.84 -24.92 11.53
CA ARG A 19 -5.19 -23.49 11.50
C ARG A 19 -4.90 -22.79 12.82
N ASP A 20 -5.10 -23.48 13.95
CA ASP A 20 -4.88 -22.92 15.28
C ASP A 20 -3.40 -22.84 15.63
N ARG A 21 -2.63 -23.87 15.23
CA ARG A 21 -1.18 -23.93 15.48
C ARG A 21 -0.35 -23.10 14.51
N PHE A 22 -0.83 -22.90 13.28
CA PHE A 22 -0.11 -22.22 12.22
C PHE A 22 -0.95 -21.13 11.54
N PRO A 23 -1.54 -20.19 12.31
CA PRO A 23 -2.50 -19.21 11.78
C PRO A 23 -1.89 -18.34 10.68
N GLY A 24 -0.58 -18.06 10.76
CA GLY A 24 0.13 -17.28 9.75
C GLY A 24 0.10 -17.87 8.35
N TYR A 25 -0.14 -19.17 8.18
CA TYR A 25 -0.19 -19.83 6.87
C TYR A 25 -1.55 -19.72 6.19
N PHE A 26 -2.60 -19.35 6.91
CA PHE A 26 -3.96 -19.29 6.39
C PHE A 26 -4.41 -17.82 6.28
N PRO A 27 -4.78 -17.35 5.07
CA PRO A 27 -5.41 -16.03 4.93
C PRO A 27 -6.68 -15.94 5.78
N PRO A 28 -6.96 -14.78 6.39
CA PRO A 28 -8.18 -14.57 7.14
C PRO A 28 -9.39 -14.55 6.19
N ASN A 29 -10.51 -15.10 6.65
CA ASN A 29 -11.79 -15.02 5.95
C ASN A 29 -12.49 -13.66 6.19
N ASP A 30 -13.64 -13.45 5.54
CA ASP A 30 -14.37 -12.17 5.58
C ASP A 30 -14.81 -11.76 7.00
N GLU A 31 -15.25 -12.71 7.83
CA GLU A 31 -15.65 -12.44 9.21
C GLU A 31 -14.44 -12.14 10.11
N GLU A 32 -13.31 -12.79 9.86
CA GLU A 32 -12.05 -12.46 10.54
C GLU A 32 -11.58 -11.04 10.18
N ILE A 33 -11.56 -10.70 8.89
CA ILE A 33 -11.22 -9.34 8.41
C ILE A 33 -12.17 -8.31 9.01
N LYS A 34 -13.48 -8.57 8.97
CA LYS A 34 -14.48 -7.70 9.60
C LYS A 34 -14.17 -7.49 11.07
N ARG A 35 -13.82 -8.53 11.83
CA ARG A 35 -13.44 -8.42 13.25
C ARG A 35 -12.19 -7.55 13.44
N PHE A 36 -11.15 -7.73 12.65
CA PHE A 36 -9.96 -6.88 12.66
C PHE A 36 -10.32 -5.40 12.46
N ILE A 37 -11.18 -5.10 11.49
CA ILE A 37 -11.50 -3.73 11.09
C ILE A 37 -12.49 -3.05 12.03
N THR A 38 -13.43 -3.79 12.62
CA THR A 38 -14.49 -3.24 13.49
C THR A 38 -14.11 -3.23 14.97
N HIS A 39 -13.30 -4.19 15.43
CA HIS A 39 -12.97 -4.36 16.87
C HIS A 39 -11.46 -4.31 17.15
N GLY A 40 -10.61 -4.38 16.12
CA GLY A 40 -9.15 -4.39 16.28
C GLY A 40 -8.54 -2.99 16.42
N LEU A 41 -7.33 -2.98 16.96
CA LEU A 41 -6.38 -1.87 16.85
C LEU A 41 -5.96 -1.77 15.38
N VAL A 42 -6.08 -0.58 14.78
CA VAL A 42 -5.65 -0.31 13.41
C VAL A 42 -4.50 0.68 13.46
N ALA A 43 -3.30 0.16 13.29
CA ALA A 43 -2.06 0.89 13.24
C ALA A 43 -1.71 1.30 11.81
N PHE A 44 -1.19 2.51 11.63
CA PHE A 44 -0.68 2.98 10.34
C PHE A 44 0.84 3.08 10.35
N ASP A 45 1.44 2.67 9.24
CA ASP A 45 2.85 2.90 8.93
C ASP A 45 3.08 4.30 8.34
N THR A 46 4.32 4.77 8.34
CA THR A 46 4.74 6.08 7.85
C THR A 46 4.30 6.32 6.41
N ASN A 47 4.53 5.35 5.51
CA ASN A 47 4.17 5.51 4.09
C ASN A 47 2.66 5.68 3.89
N ALA A 48 1.85 4.90 4.62
CA ALA A 48 0.41 4.92 4.52
C ALA A 48 -0.13 6.25 5.05
N LEU A 49 0.46 6.78 6.13
CA LEU A 49 0.09 8.07 6.69
C LEU A 49 0.47 9.22 5.74
N LEU A 50 1.64 9.16 5.10
CA LEU A 50 2.10 10.17 4.12
C LEU A 50 1.26 10.23 2.85
N ASP A 51 0.53 9.15 2.49
CA ASP A 51 -0.29 9.13 1.29
C ASP A 51 -1.40 10.18 1.29
N VAL A 52 -1.83 10.66 2.46
CA VAL A 52 -2.79 11.78 2.56
C VAL A 52 -2.35 13.02 1.79
N TYR A 53 -1.04 13.26 1.66
CA TYR A 53 -0.49 14.37 0.86
C TYR A 53 -0.52 14.09 -0.64
N ARG A 54 -0.43 12.82 -1.04
CA ARG A 54 -0.39 12.39 -2.44
C ARG A 54 -1.77 12.32 -3.09
N LEU A 55 -2.81 12.16 -2.26
CA LEU A 55 -4.19 12.08 -2.70
C LEU A 55 -4.73 13.44 -3.14
N ASN A 56 -5.61 13.43 -4.14
CA ASN A 56 -6.35 14.63 -4.53
C ASN A 56 -7.32 15.08 -3.42
N TYR A 57 -7.89 16.27 -3.56
CA TYR A 57 -8.75 16.88 -2.53
C TYR A 57 -9.89 15.97 -2.04
N ARG A 58 -10.59 15.29 -2.97
CA ARG A 58 -11.70 14.39 -2.62
C ARG A 58 -11.20 13.14 -1.90
N ALA A 59 -10.20 12.48 -2.47
CA ALA A 59 -9.63 11.26 -1.94
C ALA A 59 -9.01 11.48 -0.55
N ARG A 60 -8.37 12.63 -0.35
CA ARG A 60 -7.83 13.06 0.94
C ARG A 60 -8.92 13.18 2.01
N LYS A 61 -10.05 13.82 1.69
CA LYS A 61 -11.18 13.93 2.63
C LYS A 61 -11.78 12.58 2.98
N GLU A 62 -11.98 11.72 1.98
CA GLU A 62 -12.52 10.37 2.18
C GLU A 62 -11.55 9.51 3.02
N TYR A 63 -10.23 9.64 2.80
CA TYR A 63 -9.20 8.99 3.62
C TYR A 63 -9.22 9.49 5.07
N LEU A 64 -9.23 10.80 5.29
CA LEU A 64 -9.28 11.39 6.64
C LEU A 64 -10.56 10.96 7.39
N SER A 65 -11.70 10.86 6.69
CA SER A 65 -12.95 10.33 7.23
C SER A 65 -12.81 8.85 7.63
N ALA A 66 -12.12 8.05 6.82
CA ALA A 66 -11.83 6.65 7.15
C ALA A 66 -10.92 6.52 8.37
N LEU A 67 -9.91 7.38 8.54
CA LEU A 67 -9.11 7.42 9.77
C LEU A 67 -9.96 7.83 10.98
N GLN A 68 -10.84 8.82 10.82
CA GLN A 68 -11.71 9.32 11.89
C GLN A 68 -12.66 8.24 12.41
N SER A 69 -13.23 7.40 11.53
CA SER A 69 -14.18 6.35 11.91
C SER A 69 -13.60 5.22 12.75
N LEU A 70 -12.27 5.14 12.84
CA LEU A 70 -11.58 4.21 13.74
C LEU A 70 -11.61 4.68 15.20
N GLU A 71 -11.86 5.97 15.45
CA GLU A 71 -11.94 6.56 16.79
C GLU A 71 -10.75 6.19 17.68
N THR A 72 -10.98 5.56 18.84
CA THR A 72 -9.96 5.14 19.80
C THR A 72 -9.14 3.95 19.31
N ARG A 73 -9.57 3.26 18.25
CA ARG A 73 -8.87 2.10 17.67
C ARG A 73 -7.78 2.47 16.68
N LEU A 74 -7.78 3.71 16.17
CA LEU A 74 -6.66 4.23 15.40
C LEU A 74 -5.46 4.41 16.33
N TRP A 75 -4.29 4.03 15.85
CA TRP A 75 -3.04 4.23 16.57
C TRP A 75 -1.87 4.35 15.59
N ILE A 76 -0.78 4.99 16.02
CA ILE A 76 0.51 4.92 15.32
C ILE A 76 1.64 4.70 16.33
N PRO A 77 2.65 3.89 15.98
CA PRO A 77 3.90 3.84 16.73
C PRO A 77 4.56 5.23 16.84
N ASN A 78 5.30 5.48 17.92
CA ASN A 78 6.06 6.73 18.06
C ASN A 78 7.01 6.92 16.88
N ARG A 79 7.67 5.83 16.46
CA ARG A 79 8.61 5.84 15.34
C ARG A 79 7.96 6.31 14.04
N VAL A 80 6.70 5.92 13.79
CA VAL A 80 5.92 6.39 12.64
C VAL A 80 5.68 7.90 12.71
N GLY A 81 5.35 8.42 13.90
CA GLY A 81 5.19 9.86 14.10
C GLY A 81 6.48 10.65 13.81
N GLN A 82 7.63 10.16 14.29
CA GLN A 82 8.94 10.75 14.00
C GLN A 82 9.23 10.77 12.49
N GLU A 83 9.14 9.61 11.85
CA GLU A 83 9.43 9.48 10.41
C GLU A 83 8.46 10.27 9.54
N PHE A 84 7.20 10.37 9.95
CA PHE A 84 6.21 11.20 9.26
C PHE A 84 6.64 12.66 9.28
N LEU A 85 7.03 13.21 10.44
CA LEU A 85 7.45 14.60 10.57
C LEU A 85 8.75 14.90 9.80
N GLU A 86 9.70 13.95 9.80
CA GLU A 86 10.95 14.02 9.04
C GLU A 86 10.71 14.07 7.52
N HIS A 87 9.77 13.25 7.02
CA HIS A 87 9.56 13.08 5.58
C HIS A 87 8.45 13.96 5.00
N ARG A 88 7.55 14.56 5.81
CA ARG A 88 6.38 15.30 5.28
C ARG A 88 6.76 16.38 4.27
N LEU A 89 7.79 17.18 4.56
CA LEU A 89 8.20 18.30 3.71
C LEU A 89 8.82 17.80 2.39
N THR A 90 9.48 16.65 2.42
CA THR A 90 10.00 15.98 1.23
C THR A 90 8.84 15.54 0.34
N VAL A 91 7.79 14.92 0.89
CA VAL A 91 6.60 14.52 0.12
C VAL A 91 5.87 15.73 -0.45
N ILE A 92 5.70 16.80 0.34
CA ILE A 92 5.12 18.06 -0.15
C ILE A 92 5.95 18.62 -1.32
N LYS A 93 7.28 18.60 -1.21
CA LYS A 93 8.17 19.03 -2.29
C LYS A 93 7.98 18.19 -3.54
N GLU A 94 7.98 16.87 -3.41
CA GLU A 94 7.74 15.93 -4.51
C GLU A 94 6.41 16.22 -5.22
N CYS A 95 5.33 16.39 -4.47
CA CYS A 95 4.00 16.72 -5.02
C CYS A 95 3.98 18.11 -5.68
N SER A 96 4.53 19.13 -5.02
CA SER A 96 4.54 20.51 -5.56
C SER A 96 5.36 20.65 -6.84
N THR A 97 6.37 19.81 -7.05
CA THR A 97 7.25 19.83 -8.24
C THR A 97 6.90 18.76 -9.28
N ALA A 98 5.82 18.00 -9.08
CA ALA A 98 5.42 16.91 -9.97
C ALA A 98 5.17 17.38 -11.42
N ASN A 99 4.54 18.55 -11.59
CA ASN A 99 4.28 19.14 -12.90
C ASN A 99 5.59 19.55 -13.61
N ASP A 100 6.57 20.09 -12.88
CA ASP A 100 7.86 20.47 -13.44
C ASP A 100 8.64 19.23 -13.89
N LYS A 101 8.61 18.18 -13.07
CA LYS A 101 9.22 16.89 -13.41
C LYS A 101 8.56 16.24 -14.63
N LEU A 102 7.22 16.24 -14.69
CA LEU A 102 6.47 15.76 -15.86
C LEU A 102 6.88 16.50 -17.13
N ARG A 103 6.98 17.83 -17.06
CA ARG A 103 7.42 18.67 -18.18
C ARG A 103 8.84 18.31 -18.61
N GLU A 104 9.77 18.14 -17.66
CA GLU A 104 11.15 17.74 -17.96
C GLU A 104 11.21 16.37 -18.65
N ASP A 105 10.52 15.36 -18.11
CA ASP A 105 10.54 14.00 -18.64
C ASP A 105 9.87 13.91 -20.02
N LEU A 106 8.75 14.61 -20.23
CA LEU A 106 8.09 14.65 -21.53
C LEU A 106 8.91 15.41 -22.57
N ASN A 107 9.52 16.54 -22.22
CA ASN A 107 10.39 17.28 -23.14
C ASN A 107 11.55 16.39 -23.63
N LYS A 108 12.20 15.62 -22.73
CA LYS A 108 13.23 14.64 -23.13
C LYS A 108 12.69 13.56 -24.06
N ALA A 109 11.46 13.08 -23.83
CA ALA A 109 10.82 12.11 -24.72
C ALA A 109 10.55 12.70 -26.12
N PHE A 110 10.05 13.92 -26.20
CA PHE A 110 9.79 14.62 -27.46
C PHE A 110 11.07 15.02 -28.20
N GLU A 111 12.16 15.33 -27.50
CA GLU A 111 13.49 15.49 -28.08
C GLU A 111 13.97 14.20 -28.76
N ASN A 112 13.73 13.05 -28.13
CA ASN A 112 14.06 11.75 -28.72
C ASN A 112 13.23 11.47 -29.98
N ILE A 113 11.92 11.73 -29.95
CA ILE A 113 11.04 11.63 -31.12
C ILE A 113 11.58 12.51 -32.26
N SER A 114 11.88 13.78 -31.96
CA SER A 114 12.41 14.74 -32.93
C SER A 114 13.74 14.27 -33.54
N ARG A 115 14.64 13.71 -32.72
CA ARG A 115 15.90 13.12 -33.20
C ARG A 115 15.67 11.94 -34.14
N THR A 116 14.80 11.00 -33.78
CA THR A 116 14.46 9.85 -34.64
C THR A 116 13.86 10.29 -35.97
N LEU A 117 12.96 11.29 -35.95
CA LEU A 117 12.39 11.87 -37.16
C LEU A 117 13.46 12.50 -38.05
N ARG A 118 14.39 13.27 -37.48
CA ARG A 118 15.51 13.88 -38.23
C ARG A 118 16.40 12.83 -38.88
N GLU A 119 16.77 11.78 -38.16
CA GLU A 119 17.61 10.70 -38.70
C GLU A 119 16.91 9.96 -39.84
N PHE A 120 15.62 9.64 -39.66
CA PHE A 120 14.82 8.98 -40.70
C PHE A 120 14.64 9.87 -41.93
N GLY A 121 14.26 11.13 -41.74
CA GLY A 121 14.07 12.10 -42.82
C GLY A 121 15.34 12.32 -43.62
N LYS A 122 16.50 12.43 -42.95
CA LYS A 122 17.81 12.54 -43.62
C LYS A 122 18.12 11.32 -44.49
N ARG A 123 17.81 10.10 -44.02
CA ARG A 123 18.05 8.84 -44.76
C ARG A 123 17.08 8.64 -45.93
N ARG A 124 15.87 9.20 -45.85
CA ARG A 124 14.80 9.03 -46.85
C ARG A 124 14.61 10.25 -47.76
N GLY A 125 15.43 11.28 -47.62
CA GLY A 125 15.44 12.44 -48.50
C GLY A 125 14.26 13.40 -48.27
N PHE A 126 13.80 13.56 -47.03
CA PHE A 126 12.75 14.53 -46.72
C PHE A 126 13.25 15.95 -46.96
N THR A 127 12.40 16.78 -47.57
CA THR A 127 12.70 18.20 -47.79
C THR A 127 12.69 18.98 -46.47
N PRO A 128 13.36 20.14 -46.38
CA PRO A 128 13.30 21.00 -45.20
C PRO A 128 11.87 21.38 -44.79
N LYS A 129 10.97 21.59 -45.76
CA LYS A 129 9.56 21.89 -45.49
C LYS A 129 8.82 20.72 -44.85
N GLN A 130 9.06 19.48 -45.30
CA GLN A 130 8.49 18.28 -44.70
C GLN A 130 9.01 18.07 -43.27
N MET A 131 10.31 18.27 -43.05
CA MET A 131 10.91 18.17 -41.72
C MET A 131 10.35 19.22 -40.75
N ALA A 132 10.26 20.47 -41.18
CA ALA A 132 9.70 21.55 -40.36
C ALA A 132 8.24 21.27 -39.97
N SER A 133 7.43 20.70 -40.87
CA SER A 133 6.05 20.30 -40.57
C SER A 133 5.99 19.23 -39.47
N LEU A 134 6.84 18.19 -39.55
CA LEU A 134 6.90 17.12 -38.55
C LEU A 134 7.36 17.63 -37.17
N GLU A 135 8.40 18.48 -37.13
CA GLU A 135 8.89 19.07 -35.88
C GLU A 135 7.84 19.99 -35.25
N MET A 136 7.11 20.76 -36.05
CA MET A 136 6.00 21.60 -35.58
C MET A 136 4.86 20.76 -34.97
N MET A 137 4.47 19.66 -35.62
CA MET A 137 3.46 18.74 -35.07
C MET A 137 3.92 18.11 -33.75
N SER A 138 5.19 17.69 -33.67
CA SER A 138 5.77 17.14 -32.44
C SER A 138 5.77 18.15 -31.31
N THR A 139 6.16 19.39 -31.59
CA THR A 139 6.19 20.48 -30.59
C THR A 139 4.79 20.79 -30.08
N LYS A 140 3.83 20.95 -31.01
CA LYS A 140 2.43 21.21 -30.66
C LYS A 140 1.83 20.10 -29.79
N ALA A 141 2.08 18.83 -30.15
CA ALA A 141 1.62 17.69 -29.36
C ALA A 141 2.22 17.69 -27.95
N SER A 142 3.52 18.01 -27.83
CA SER A 142 4.19 18.15 -26.53
C SER A 142 3.52 19.20 -25.65
N ASP A 143 3.31 20.41 -26.20
CA ASP A 143 2.72 21.52 -25.46
C ASP A 143 1.28 21.21 -25.03
N GLU A 144 0.49 20.58 -25.89
CA GLU A 144 -0.90 20.23 -25.61
C GLU A 144 -1.01 19.14 -24.52
N ILE A 145 -0.19 18.09 -24.59
CA ILE A 145 -0.17 17.01 -23.59
C ILE A 145 0.30 17.54 -22.24
N ILE A 146 1.41 18.29 -22.21
CA ILE A 146 1.94 18.87 -20.98
C ILE A 146 0.93 19.85 -20.37
N GLY A 147 0.32 20.70 -21.21
CA GLY A 147 -0.71 21.66 -20.78
C GLY A 147 -1.88 20.97 -20.09
N GLN A 148 -2.50 19.99 -20.75
CA GLN A 148 -3.65 19.27 -20.19
C GLN A 148 -3.30 18.51 -18.92
N ALA A 149 -2.16 17.81 -18.88
CA ALA A 149 -1.75 17.06 -17.69
C ALA A 149 -1.54 17.99 -16.47
N CYS A 150 -0.92 19.16 -16.68
CA CYS A 150 -0.76 20.17 -15.63
C CYS A 150 -2.08 20.86 -15.24
N GLU A 151 -3.11 20.83 -16.08
CA GLU A 151 -4.47 21.27 -15.71
C GLU A 151 -5.17 20.26 -14.79
N TYR A 152 -5.00 18.96 -15.05
CA TYR A 152 -5.60 17.90 -14.24
C TYR A 152 -4.95 17.74 -12.87
N TYR A 153 -3.63 17.98 -12.76
CA TYR A 153 -2.93 17.90 -11.49
C TYR A 153 -2.68 19.29 -10.87
N LYS A 154 -3.44 19.60 -9.82
CA LYS A 154 -3.24 20.78 -8.98
C LYS A 154 -2.90 20.34 -7.56
N PHE A 155 -1.77 20.83 -7.06
CA PHE A 155 -1.35 20.64 -5.69
C PHE A 155 -1.50 21.94 -4.90
N ASP A 156 -2.02 21.85 -3.69
CA ASP A 156 -2.54 22.97 -2.89
C ASP A 156 -1.60 23.41 -1.76
N LEU A 157 -0.40 22.82 -1.69
CA LEU A 157 0.62 23.15 -0.70
C LEU A 157 1.96 23.52 -1.35
N SER A 158 2.74 24.34 -0.63
CA SER A 158 4.14 24.63 -0.94
C SER A 158 5.01 24.30 0.27
N VAL A 159 6.30 24.04 0.04
CA VAL A 159 7.25 23.72 1.11
C VAL A 159 7.31 24.87 2.11
N ASP A 160 7.57 26.11 1.63
CA ASP A 160 7.71 27.29 2.49
C ASP A 160 6.46 27.58 3.32
N GLY A 161 5.28 27.39 2.72
CA GLY A 161 4.00 27.55 3.41
C GLY A 161 3.73 26.49 4.47
N SER A 162 4.35 25.31 4.36
CA SER A 162 4.07 24.14 5.22
C SER A 162 5.13 23.91 6.31
N ILE A 163 6.19 24.73 6.38
CA ILE A 163 7.25 24.61 7.40
C ILE A 163 6.66 24.68 8.82
N ARG A 164 5.74 25.63 9.04
CA ARG A 164 5.13 25.90 10.36
C ARG A 164 3.85 25.10 10.62
N GLY A 165 3.38 24.33 9.65
CA GLY A 165 2.11 23.62 9.68
C GLY A 165 1.33 23.83 8.39
N ASP A 166 0.35 22.97 8.17
CA ASP A 166 -0.53 22.99 7.02
C ASP A 166 -1.86 22.32 7.40
N PHE A 167 -2.90 22.54 6.60
CA PHE A 167 -4.25 22.07 6.93
C PHE A 167 -4.38 20.53 6.95
N ILE A 168 -3.46 19.80 6.30
CA ILE A 168 -3.42 18.34 6.33
C ILE A 168 -2.84 17.88 7.66
N LEU A 169 -1.71 18.47 8.08
CA LEU A 169 -1.14 18.25 9.40
C LEU A 169 -2.15 18.58 10.50
N ASP A 170 -2.83 19.74 10.44
CA ASP A 170 -3.85 20.14 11.42
C ASP A 170 -5.00 19.13 11.52
N SER A 171 -5.36 18.51 10.40
CA SER A 171 -6.39 17.47 10.35
C SER A 171 -5.88 16.18 10.99
N LEU A 172 -4.65 15.78 10.69
CA LEU A 172 -4.03 14.58 11.26
C LEU A 172 -3.78 14.73 12.77
N GLU A 173 -3.35 15.89 13.26
CA GLU A 173 -3.16 16.14 14.70
C GLU A 173 -4.46 15.91 15.47
N LYS A 174 -5.59 16.41 14.96
CA LYS A 174 -6.91 16.17 15.56
C LYS A 174 -7.28 14.69 15.54
N VAL A 175 -6.99 14.00 14.44
CA VAL A 175 -7.33 12.58 14.25
C VAL A 175 -6.46 11.67 15.12
N LEU A 176 -5.19 12.05 15.34
CA LEU A 176 -4.18 11.27 16.07
C LEU A 176 -3.99 11.69 17.52
N ALA A 177 -4.73 12.70 18.00
CA ALA A 177 -4.74 13.10 19.39
C ALA A 177 -4.94 11.88 20.32
N ASP A 178 -4.02 11.69 21.27
CA ASP A 178 -3.95 10.56 22.22
C ASP A 178 -3.81 9.16 21.58
N LYS A 179 -3.35 9.09 20.33
CA LYS A 179 -3.23 7.84 19.55
C LYS A 179 -1.82 7.58 19.03
N VAL A 180 -0.83 8.29 19.56
CA VAL A 180 0.59 8.08 19.24
C VAL A 180 1.23 7.30 20.39
N GLY A 181 1.99 6.25 20.07
CA GLY A 181 2.76 5.49 21.04
C GLY A 181 3.78 6.34 21.80
N ALA A 182 4.14 5.90 23.00
CA ALA A 182 5.25 6.49 23.76
C ALA A 182 6.59 6.20 23.08
N GLU A 183 7.59 7.04 23.33
CA GLU A 183 8.96 6.77 22.90
C GLU A 183 9.47 5.46 23.54
N PRO A 184 10.32 4.67 22.85
CA PRO A 184 10.89 3.46 23.45
C PRO A 184 11.73 3.77 24.69
N ASP A 185 11.49 3.06 25.79
CA ASP A 185 12.12 3.31 27.10
C ASP A 185 13.64 3.06 27.10
N ASP A 186 14.14 2.10 26.30
CA ASP A 186 15.57 1.77 26.19
C ASP A 186 16.00 1.64 24.72
N LEU A 187 16.29 2.79 24.10
CA LEU A 187 16.72 2.86 22.70
C LEU A 187 18.01 2.06 22.45
N ARG A 188 18.89 1.92 23.44
CA ARG A 188 20.15 1.17 23.29
C ARG A 188 19.87 -0.32 23.17
N SER A 189 19.07 -0.88 24.07
CA SER A 189 18.65 -2.29 24.01
C SER A 189 17.93 -2.59 22.70
N HIS A 190 17.00 -1.72 22.28
CA HIS A 190 16.32 -1.85 20.99
C HIS A 190 17.28 -1.79 19.80
N THR A 191 18.33 -0.97 19.87
CA THR A 191 19.35 -0.90 18.82
C THR A 191 20.16 -2.19 18.74
N GLU A 192 20.56 -2.75 19.89
CA GLU A 192 21.29 -4.01 19.96
C GLU A 192 20.44 -5.17 19.42
N GLU A 193 19.17 -5.26 19.81
CA GLU A 193 18.25 -6.29 19.32
C GLU A 193 17.94 -6.13 17.83
N GLY A 194 17.67 -4.90 17.36
CA GLY A 194 17.44 -4.64 15.94
C GLY A 194 18.63 -5.07 15.07
N ARG A 195 19.87 -4.79 15.52
CA ARG A 195 21.08 -5.26 14.83
C ARG A 195 21.18 -6.78 14.81
N ARG A 196 20.89 -7.45 15.92
CA ARG A 196 20.87 -8.91 16.00
C ARG A 196 19.85 -9.50 15.02
N ARG A 197 18.64 -8.95 14.94
CA ARG A 197 17.59 -9.38 14.00
C ARG A 197 18.02 -9.23 12.56
N ILE A 198 18.65 -8.10 12.19
CA ILE A 198 19.18 -7.89 10.83
C ILE A 198 20.24 -8.94 10.49
N GLN A 199 21.22 -9.17 11.37
CA GLN A 199 22.29 -10.15 11.16
C GLN A 199 21.75 -11.59 11.03
N ALA A 200 20.70 -11.91 11.79
CA ALA A 200 20.05 -13.21 11.77
C ALA A 200 18.93 -13.33 10.71
N ALA A 201 18.71 -12.30 9.87
CA ALA A 201 17.63 -12.22 8.89
C ALA A 201 16.23 -12.50 9.49
N ILE A 202 15.99 -12.01 10.72
CA ILE A 202 14.71 -12.13 11.42
C ILE A 202 13.82 -10.95 11.02
N PRO A 203 12.62 -11.18 10.44
CA PRO A 203 11.70 -10.11 10.03
C PRO A 203 11.10 -9.38 11.24
N PRO A 204 10.63 -8.13 11.10
CA PRO A 204 10.82 -7.25 9.95
C PRO A 204 12.13 -6.44 10.05
N GLY A 205 12.57 -5.84 8.94
CA GLY A 205 13.68 -4.87 8.90
C GLY A 205 15.01 -5.38 8.38
N TYR A 206 15.22 -6.70 8.23
CA TYR A 206 16.49 -7.23 7.70
C TYR A 206 16.75 -6.84 6.24
N SER A 207 15.70 -6.47 5.49
CA SER A 207 15.86 -6.03 4.09
C SER A 207 16.62 -4.70 3.99
N ASP A 208 16.67 -3.92 5.06
CA ASP A 208 17.28 -2.59 5.14
C ASP A 208 18.76 -2.60 5.59
N HIS A 209 19.44 -3.75 5.52
CA HIS A 209 20.85 -3.95 5.91
C HIS A 209 21.88 -2.98 5.28
N LYS A 210 21.51 -2.24 4.23
CA LYS A 210 22.36 -1.24 3.57
C LYS A 210 22.24 0.17 4.15
N LYS A 211 21.32 0.42 5.08
CA LYS A 211 21.12 1.72 5.73
C LYS A 211 22.06 1.87 6.94
N GLU A 212 22.30 3.12 7.33
CA GLU A 212 22.96 3.46 8.61
C GLU A 212 22.32 2.68 9.78
N PRO A 213 23.08 2.21 10.78
CA PRO A 213 22.58 1.30 11.82
C PRO A 213 21.33 1.78 12.57
N GLU A 214 21.21 3.09 12.82
CA GLU A 214 20.05 3.70 13.49
C GLU A 214 18.82 3.78 12.57
N ARG A 215 19.02 3.90 11.26
CA ARG A 215 17.94 3.88 10.25
C ARG A 215 17.55 2.46 9.85
N ALA A 216 18.42 1.48 10.09
CA ALA A 216 18.18 0.09 9.74
C ALA A 216 17.21 -0.62 10.70
N ILE A 217 17.00 -0.08 11.91
CA ILE A 217 16.12 -0.69 12.94
C ILE A 217 14.70 -0.10 12.96
N GLY A 218 14.37 0.85 12.08
CA GLY A 218 13.06 1.53 12.07
C GLY A 218 11.87 0.55 12.00
N ASP A 219 11.92 -0.39 11.05
CA ASP A 219 10.91 -1.45 10.90
C ASP A 219 10.77 -2.31 12.17
N TYR A 220 11.88 -2.60 12.86
CA TYR A 220 11.87 -3.32 14.13
C TYR A 220 11.21 -2.49 15.26
N LEU A 221 11.51 -1.19 15.36
CA LEU A 221 10.91 -0.33 16.37
C LEU A 221 9.39 -0.24 16.18
N ILE A 222 8.93 -0.06 14.94
CA ILE A 222 7.51 -0.09 14.57
C ILE A 222 6.87 -1.40 15.05
N TRP A 223 7.50 -2.54 14.72
CA TRP A 223 7.01 -3.86 15.09
C TRP A 223 6.95 -4.10 16.59
N ARG A 224 8.01 -3.72 17.31
CA ARG A 224 8.11 -3.85 18.77
C ARG A 224 7.03 -3.05 19.47
N GLN A 225 6.88 -1.77 19.12
CA GLN A 225 5.85 -0.90 19.68
C GLN A 225 4.43 -1.42 19.37
N LEU A 226 4.23 -2.02 18.20
CA LEU A 226 2.95 -2.63 17.83
C LEU A 226 2.61 -3.83 18.73
N ILE A 227 3.57 -4.70 19.03
CA ILE A 227 3.35 -5.82 19.96
C ILE A 227 3.08 -5.31 21.37
N ASP A 228 3.83 -4.32 21.84
CA ASP A 228 3.66 -3.78 23.20
C ASP A 228 2.28 -3.14 23.37
N GLU A 229 1.79 -2.43 22.35
CA GLU A 229 0.44 -1.88 22.33
C GLU A 229 -0.64 -2.98 22.26
N ALA A 230 -0.36 -4.07 21.55
CA ALA A 230 -1.24 -5.25 21.49
C ALA A 230 -1.35 -5.94 22.86
N VAL A 231 -0.24 -6.06 23.60
CA VAL A 231 -0.22 -6.57 24.98
C VAL A 231 -1.07 -5.69 25.89
N ARG A 232 -0.90 -4.37 25.76
CA ARG A 232 -1.60 -3.37 26.60
C ARG A 232 -3.11 -3.37 26.37
N ARG A 233 -3.55 -3.38 25.10
CA ARG A 233 -4.98 -3.26 24.74
C ARG A 233 -5.69 -4.60 24.61
N ARG A 234 -4.97 -5.69 24.33
CA ARG A 234 -5.52 -7.03 24.06
C ARG A 234 -6.57 -7.02 22.94
N LEU A 235 -6.26 -6.34 21.84
CA LEU A 235 -7.10 -6.26 20.66
C LEU A 235 -6.43 -6.95 19.45
N PRO A 236 -7.20 -7.53 18.50
CA PRO A 236 -6.68 -7.89 17.18
C PRO A 236 -5.93 -6.72 16.55
N VAL A 237 -4.79 -7.00 15.92
CA VAL A 237 -3.92 -5.95 15.41
C VAL A 237 -3.94 -5.93 13.88
N THR A 238 -4.24 -4.78 13.30
CA THR A 238 -4.10 -4.50 11.87
C THR A 238 -2.99 -3.49 11.68
N LEU A 239 -1.99 -3.80 10.84
CA LEU A 239 -1.05 -2.80 10.33
C LEU A 239 -1.44 -2.44 8.89
N VAL A 240 -1.62 -1.14 8.64
CA VAL A 240 -1.85 -0.57 7.31
C VAL A 240 -0.54 -0.02 6.77
N THR A 241 -0.02 -0.65 5.73
CA THR A 241 1.21 -0.23 5.04
C THR A 241 1.13 -0.53 3.55
N ASN A 242 1.64 0.39 2.74
CA ASN A 242 1.85 0.14 1.31
C ASN A 242 3.19 -0.55 1.02
N ASP A 243 4.02 -0.74 2.05
CA ASP A 243 5.24 -1.53 1.92
C ASP A 243 4.90 -3.00 1.64
N ARG A 244 5.63 -3.58 0.70
CA ARG A 244 5.52 -4.99 0.32
C ARG A 244 6.89 -5.69 0.30
N LYS A 245 7.83 -5.22 1.11
CA LYS A 245 9.15 -5.83 1.34
C LYS A 245 9.00 -7.32 1.74
N PRO A 246 10.00 -8.16 1.40
CA PRO A 246 9.95 -9.60 1.63
C PRO A 246 10.07 -10.00 3.11
N ASP A 247 10.51 -9.10 3.98
CA ASP A 247 10.53 -9.31 5.43
C ASP A 247 9.18 -9.04 6.10
N TRP A 248 8.30 -8.28 5.48
CA TRP A 248 6.93 -8.08 5.96
C TRP A 248 5.93 -9.08 5.37
N VAL A 249 6.07 -9.39 4.08
CA VAL A 249 5.04 -10.07 3.30
C VAL A 249 5.53 -11.43 2.80
N ARG A 250 4.75 -12.49 3.05
CA ARG A 250 5.01 -13.82 2.48
C ARG A 250 4.65 -13.84 1.01
N GLU A 251 5.54 -14.38 0.19
CA GLU A 251 5.30 -14.68 -1.23
C GLU A 251 5.38 -16.20 -1.48
N ASP A 252 4.27 -16.81 -1.88
CA ASP A 252 4.18 -18.22 -2.28
C ASP A 252 3.83 -18.31 -3.77
N LEU A 253 4.67 -18.95 -4.59
CA LEU A 253 4.42 -19.16 -6.03
C LEU A 253 4.11 -17.86 -6.82
N GLY A 254 4.74 -16.74 -6.43
CA GLY A 254 4.49 -15.41 -6.97
C GLY A 254 3.25 -14.71 -6.39
N LYS A 255 2.59 -15.31 -5.40
CA LYS A 255 1.41 -14.74 -4.72
C LYS A 255 1.81 -14.22 -3.35
N LYS A 256 1.66 -12.92 -3.11
CA LYS A 256 1.75 -12.33 -1.75
C LYS A 256 0.54 -12.69 -0.87
N VAL A 257 0.65 -13.74 -0.08
CA VAL A 257 -0.52 -14.35 0.57
C VAL A 257 -1.00 -13.56 1.80
N GLY A 258 -0.08 -12.86 2.47
CA GLY A 258 -0.36 -12.13 3.71
C GLY A 258 0.94 -11.80 4.44
N PRO A 259 0.88 -11.46 5.74
CA PRO A 259 2.09 -11.27 6.53
C PRO A 259 2.94 -12.54 6.57
N ARG A 260 4.24 -12.37 6.82
CA ARG A 260 5.13 -13.50 7.09
C ARG A 260 4.61 -14.34 8.28
N PRO A 261 4.62 -15.69 8.18
CA PRO A 261 4.22 -16.55 9.30
C PRO A 261 4.95 -16.24 10.60
N GLU A 262 6.23 -15.86 10.51
CA GLU A 262 7.05 -15.46 11.65
C GLU A 262 6.46 -14.27 12.40
N LEU A 263 5.97 -13.26 11.69
CA LEU A 263 5.35 -12.08 12.30
C LEU A 263 4.03 -12.44 12.98
N VAL A 264 3.21 -13.28 12.35
CA VAL A 264 1.95 -13.75 12.94
C VAL A 264 2.23 -14.59 14.19
N ALA A 265 3.25 -15.46 14.14
CA ALA A 265 3.66 -16.29 15.27
C ALA A 265 4.22 -15.45 16.43
N GLU A 266 5.08 -14.46 16.16
CA GLU A 266 5.64 -13.56 17.17
C GLU A 266 4.54 -12.73 17.83
N MET A 267 3.65 -12.10 17.05
CA MET A 267 2.50 -11.36 17.61
C MET A 267 1.65 -12.26 18.50
N LYS A 268 1.34 -13.47 18.05
CA LYS A 268 0.52 -14.42 18.81
C LYS A 268 1.22 -14.89 20.09
N SER A 269 2.52 -15.17 20.01
CA SER A 269 3.34 -15.66 21.12
C SER A 269 3.50 -14.62 22.21
N GLU A 270 3.74 -13.36 21.83
CA GLU A 270 4.07 -12.31 22.80
C GLU A 270 2.85 -11.55 23.31
N SER A 271 1.83 -11.34 22.48
CA SER A 271 0.62 -10.58 22.86
C SER A 271 -0.63 -11.44 23.05
N GLY A 272 -0.62 -12.68 22.53
CA GLY A 272 -1.83 -13.51 22.44
C GLY A 272 -2.82 -13.07 21.34
N MET A 273 -2.56 -11.95 20.66
CA MET A 273 -3.48 -11.35 19.68
C MET A 273 -3.18 -11.80 18.25
N PRO A 274 -4.21 -11.87 17.38
CA PRO A 274 -4.02 -12.15 15.96
C PRO A 274 -3.51 -10.90 15.22
N PHE A 275 -2.84 -11.11 14.08
CA PHE A 275 -2.24 -10.05 13.26
C PHE A 275 -2.77 -10.06 11.83
N LEU A 276 -3.09 -8.87 11.31
CA LEU A 276 -3.47 -8.60 9.94
C LEU A 276 -2.55 -7.53 9.34
N LEU A 277 -2.11 -7.75 8.11
CA LEU A 277 -1.34 -6.78 7.33
C LEU A 277 -2.10 -6.44 6.06
N ILE A 278 -2.45 -5.17 5.87
CA ILE A 278 -3.19 -4.70 4.69
C ILE A 278 -2.56 -3.43 4.14
N ASN A 279 -2.89 -3.11 2.89
CA ASN A 279 -2.49 -1.85 2.26
C ASN A 279 -3.60 -0.80 2.38
N VAL A 280 -3.30 0.44 1.98
CA VAL A 280 -4.24 1.56 2.07
C VAL A 280 -5.51 1.30 1.26
N GLN A 281 -5.37 0.76 0.03
CA GLN A 281 -6.51 0.43 -0.82
C GLN A 281 -7.48 -0.54 -0.13
N SER A 282 -6.96 -1.62 0.46
CA SER A 282 -7.74 -2.60 1.22
C SER A 282 -8.38 -1.96 2.46
N PHE A 283 -7.65 -1.11 3.19
CA PHE A 283 -8.21 -0.39 4.33
C PHE A 283 -9.42 0.46 3.94
N LEU A 284 -9.35 1.19 2.84
CA LEU A 284 -10.44 2.02 2.33
C LEU A 284 -11.66 1.18 1.90
N LEU A 285 -11.43 0.06 1.22
CA LEU A 285 -12.48 -0.90 0.86
C LEU A 285 -13.17 -1.48 2.09
N TYR A 286 -12.40 -1.90 3.09
CA TYR A 286 -12.95 -2.43 4.34
C TYR A 286 -13.63 -1.38 5.20
N SER A 287 -13.14 -0.14 5.18
CA SER A 287 -13.81 1.00 5.84
C SER A 287 -15.17 1.27 5.22
N ARG A 288 -15.27 1.20 3.89
CA ARG A 288 -16.55 1.28 3.18
C ARG A 288 -17.47 0.12 3.55
N LYS A 289 -16.95 -1.11 3.51
CA LYS A 289 -17.73 -2.35 3.71
C LYS A 289 -18.22 -2.53 5.16
N TYR A 290 -17.37 -2.26 6.15
CA TYR A 290 -17.64 -2.63 7.54
C TYR A 290 -17.81 -1.44 8.50
N LEU A 291 -17.31 -0.25 8.14
CA LEU A 291 -17.42 0.95 8.98
C LEU A 291 -18.44 1.97 8.42
N GLY A 292 -19.06 1.68 7.28
CA GLY A 292 -20.06 2.56 6.66
C GLY A 292 -19.49 3.89 6.14
N VAL A 293 -18.17 3.99 5.96
CA VAL A 293 -17.52 5.20 5.46
C VAL A 293 -17.82 5.38 3.98
N ARG A 294 -18.17 6.60 3.57
CA ARG A 294 -18.34 6.92 2.14
C ARG A 294 -16.97 7.06 1.47
N VAL A 295 -16.57 6.02 0.77
CA VAL A 295 -15.36 6.01 -0.07
C VAL A 295 -15.75 5.69 -1.51
N SER A 296 -15.34 6.56 -2.43
CA SER A 296 -15.57 6.38 -3.88
C SER A 296 -14.55 5.45 -4.51
N ASP A 297 -14.92 4.83 -5.63
CA ASP A 297 -14.00 3.96 -6.37
C ASP A 297 -12.77 4.74 -6.89
N ALA A 298 -12.96 6.01 -7.28
CA ALA A 298 -11.86 6.90 -7.67
C ALA A 298 -10.83 7.11 -6.53
N THR A 299 -11.28 7.16 -5.28
CA THR A 299 -10.38 7.25 -4.11
C THR A 299 -9.65 5.93 -3.88
N VAL A 300 -10.34 4.81 -4.00
CA VAL A 300 -9.75 3.47 -3.91
C VAL A 300 -8.68 3.28 -5.00
N GLN A 301 -8.93 3.78 -6.21
CA GLN A 301 -7.99 3.75 -7.33
C GLN A 301 -6.75 4.61 -7.09
N GLN A 302 -6.90 5.83 -6.55
CA GLN A 302 -5.75 6.68 -6.22
C GLN A 302 -4.88 6.12 -5.09
N ALA A 303 -5.50 5.44 -4.13
CA ALA A 303 -4.81 4.79 -3.01
C ALA A 303 -4.07 3.50 -3.42
N ARG A 304 -4.14 3.15 -4.70
CA ARG A 304 -3.57 1.92 -5.21
C ARG A 304 -2.06 2.04 -5.32
N PRO A 305 -1.30 1.00 -4.92
CA PRO A 305 0.15 1.01 -5.06
C PRO A 305 0.53 1.23 -6.54
N THR A 306 1.53 2.08 -6.78
CA THR A 306 2.01 2.38 -8.14
C THR A 306 2.30 1.08 -8.89
N PRO A 307 1.71 0.87 -10.08
CA PRO A 307 1.98 -0.30 -10.90
C PRO A 307 3.48 -0.40 -11.21
N LYS A 308 4.04 -1.61 -11.09
CA LYS A 308 5.48 -1.86 -11.30
C LYS A 308 5.86 -2.04 -12.77
N SER A 309 4.87 -2.10 -13.68
CA SER A 309 5.12 -2.22 -15.11
C SER A 309 4.02 -1.54 -15.96
N PRO A 310 4.33 -1.14 -17.22
CA PRO A 310 3.34 -0.63 -18.17
C PRO A 310 2.21 -1.62 -18.48
N GLY A 311 2.52 -2.93 -18.42
CA GLY A 311 1.51 -3.97 -18.57
C GLY A 311 0.50 -3.94 -17.43
N GLU A 312 0.96 -3.82 -16.19
CA GLU A 312 0.05 -3.66 -15.06
C GLU A 312 -0.81 -2.42 -15.25
N LEU A 313 -0.24 -1.27 -15.61
CA LEU A 313 -1.01 -0.04 -15.85
C LEU A 313 -2.14 -0.27 -16.87
N ARG A 314 -1.83 -0.86 -18.02
CA ARG A 314 -2.81 -1.16 -19.09
C ARG A 314 -3.92 -2.10 -18.64
N PHE A 315 -3.59 -3.11 -17.82
CA PHE A 315 -4.60 -3.99 -17.24
C PHE A 315 -5.62 -3.20 -16.42
N TRP A 316 -5.16 -2.25 -15.62
CA TRP A 316 -6.04 -1.48 -14.74
C TRP A 316 -6.86 -0.41 -15.48
N GLU A 317 -6.31 0.16 -16.56
CA GLU A 317 -7.09 1.01 -17.49
C GLU A 317 -8.25 0.23 -18.13
N LEU A 318 -8.05 -1.05 -18.47
CA LEU A 318 -9.10 -1.90 -19.03
C LEU A 318 -10.18 -2.25 -17.98
N VAL A 319 -9.78 -2.50 -16.73
CA VAL A 319 -10.74 -2.68 -15.61
C VAL A 319 -11.61 -1.43 -15.40
N GLU A 320 -11.05 -0.23 -15.59
CA GLU A 320 -11.78 1.03 -15.45
C GLU A 320 -12.81 1.26 -16.57
N GLN A 321 -12.53 0.80 -17.79
CA GLN A 321 -13.42 0.97 -18.94
C GLN A 321 -14.64 0.04 -18.91
N GLU A 322 -14.51 -1.16 -18.34
CA GLU A 322 -15.57 -2.20 -18.35
C GLU A 322 -16.43 -2.25 -17.08
N GLY A 323 -16.16 -1.41 -16.07
CA GLY A 323 -16.93 -1.40 -14.81
C GLY A 323 -16.58 -2.58 -13.86
N PRO A 324 -17.30 -2.73 -12.72
CA PRO A 324 -16.85 -3.52 -11.57
C PRO A 324 -17.13 -5.01 -11.74
N ILE A 325 -16.61 -5.62 -12.80
CA ILE A 325 -16.63 -7.07 -13.02
C ILE A 325 -15.44 -7.70 -12.28
N VAL A 326 -14.35 -6.95 -12.11
CA VAL A 326 -13.17 -7.33 -11.33
C VAL A 326 -13.36 -6.92 -9.87
N HIS A 327 -13.63 -7.92 -9.02
CA HIS A 327 -13.75 -7.76 -7.58
C HIS A 327 -12.40 -7.55 -6.91
N TYR A 328 -11.37 -8.22 -7.43
CA TYR A 328 -10.00 -8.13 -6.93
C TYR A 328 -9.01 -8.41 -8.06
N ALA A 329 -7.94 -7.64 -8.17
CA ALA A 329 -6.86 -7.98 -9.08
C ALA A 329 -5.49 -7.70 -8.47
N ARG A 330 -4.54 -8.56 -8.81
CA ARG A 330 -3.31 -8.73 -8.05
C ARG A 330 -2.17 -9.13 -8.97
N THR A 331 -1.14 -8.30 -9.03
CA THR A 331 0.13 -8.67 -9.63
C THR A 331 0.69 -9.97 -9.03
N ARG A 332 0.89 -10.97 -9.89
CA ARG A 332 1.61 -12.21 -9.63
C ARG A 332 3.10 -12.09 -9.97
N ASN A 333 3.44 -11.37 -11.02
CA ASN A 333 4.81 -10.97 -11.36
C ASN A 333 4.76 -9.80 -12.35
N SER A 334 5.91 -9.30 -12.81
CA SER A 334 6.00 -8.18 -13.75
C SER A 334 5.26 -8.38 -15.08
N LYS A 335 4.84 -9.62 -15.37
CA LYS A 335 4.16 -10.05 -16.60
C LYS A 335 2.77 -10.64 -16.35
N THR A 336 2.33 -10.87 -15.12
CA THR A 336 1.05 -11.55 -14.87
C THR A 336 0.28 -10.94 -13.71
N ILE A 337 -1.03 -10.72 -13.89
CA ILE A 337 -1.98 -10.31 -12.85
C ILE A 337 -3.02 -11.41 -12.67
N ASP A 338 -3.25 -11.86 -11.43
CA ASP A 338 -4.40 -12.69 -11.10
C ASP A 338 -5.62 -11.78 -10.86
N VAL A 339 -6.76 -12.12 -11.45
CA VAL A 339 -8.00 -11.35 -11.44
C VAL A 339 -9.12 -12.22 -10.91
N GLU A 340 -9.67 -11.84 -9.78
CA GLU A 340 -10.90 -12.38 -9.23
C GLU A 340 -12.08 -11.53 -9.69
N LEU A 341 -13.03 -12.17 -10.34
CA LEU A 341 -14.27 -11.53 -10.76
C LEU A 341 -15.29 -11.51 -9.61
N ALA A 342 -16.35 -10.71 -9.75
CA ALA A 342 -17.44 -10.65 -8.78
C ALA A 342 -18.10 -12.03 -8.51
N SER A 343 -17.99 -12.96 -9.47
CA SER A 343 -18.42 -14.36 -9.34
C SER A 343 -17.48 -15.24 -8.50
N GLY A 344 -16.35 -14.70 -8.00
CA GLY A 344 -15.35 -15.43 -7.21
C GLY A 344 -14.36 -16.26 -8.04
N ARG A 345 -14.45 -16.22 -9.38
CA ARG A 345 -13.51 -16.91 -10.29
C ARG A 345 -12.21 -16.13 -10.44
N VAL A 346 -11.07 -16.83 -10.36
CA VAL A 346 -9.72 -16.24 -10.47
C VAL A 346 -9.06 -16.63 -11.80
N PHE A 347 -8.58 -15.64 -12.55
CA PHE A 347 -7.89 -15.79 -13.84
C PHE A 347 -6.48 -15.20 -13.78
N GLY A 348 -5.48 -15.91 -14.31
CA GLY A 348 -4.12 -15.37 -14.47
C GLY A 348 -3.97 -14.72 -15.84
N LEU A 349 -3.73 -13.41 -15.88
CA LEU A 349 -3.65 -12.59 -17.08
C LEU A 349 -2.23 -12.14 -17.38
N ASP A 350 -1.72 -12.44 -18.58
CA ASP A 350 -0.44 -11.92 -19.05
C ASP A 350 -0.56 -10.44 -19.45
N VAL A 351 -0.07 -9.57 -18.58
CA VAL A 351 -0.17 -8.13 -18.77
C VAL A 351 0.78 -7.57 -19.81
N THR A 352 1.77 -8.36 -20.29
CA THR A 352 2.63 -7.93 -21.40
C THR A 352 1.93 -8.01 -22.74
N ARG A 353 0.81 -8.73 -22.82
CA ARG A 353 0.07 -8.99 -24.06
C ARG A 353 -1.39 -8.54 -24.01
N ILE A 354 -1.82 -7.95 -22.90
CA ILE A 354 -3.22 -7.61 -22.70
C ILE A 354 -3.68 -6.53 -23.69
N THR A 355 -4.76 -6.83 -24.41
CA THR A 355 -5.51 -5.91 -25.28
C THR A 355 -6.95 -5.80 -24.78
N HIS A 356 -7.68 -4.80 -25.29
CA HIS A 356 -9.10 -4.64 -24.98
C HIS A 356 -9.92 -5.88 -25.38
N GLU A 357 -9.66 -6.46 -26.56
CA GLU A 357 -10.31 -7.70 -27.04
C GLU A 357 -10.06 -8.88 -26.10
N THR A 358 -8.81 -9.12 -25.68
CA THR A 358 -8.50 -10.22 -24.75
C THR A 358 -9.10 -10.01 -23.36
N PHE A 359 -9.39 -8.76 -22.98
CA PHE A 359 -10.03 -8.44 -21.72
C PHE A 359 -11.56 -8.62 -21.82
N GLN A 360 -12.16 -8.24 -22.96
CA GLN A 360 -13.57 -8.49 -23.28
C GLN A 360 -13.92 -9.98 -23.29
N GLU A 361 -13.09 -10.83 -23.91
CA GLU A 361 -13.31 -12.29 -23.91
C GLU A 361 -13.40 -12.88 -22.48
N ILE A 362 -12.67 -12.30 -21.53
CA ILE A 362 -12.67 -12.72 -20.11
C ILE A 362 -13.93 -12.22 -19.39
N VAL A 363 -14.38 -11.01 -19.73
CA VAL A 363 -15.62 -10.43 -19.22
C VAL A 363 -16.84 -11.20 -19.74
N GLU A 364 -16.86 -11.56 -21.03
CA GLU A 364 -17.94 -12.32 -21.66
C GLU A 364 -18.03 -13.75 -21.09
N THR A 365 -16.89 -14.46 -20.96
CA THR A 365 -16.86 -15.79 -20.31
C THR A 365 -17.28 -15.79 -18.84
N ALA A 366 -17.35 -14.62 -18.20
CA ALA A 366 -17.85 -14.46 -16.85
C ALA A 366 -19.34 -14.10 -16.76
N SER A 367 -19.90 -13.55 -17.84
CA SER A 367 -21.29 -13.10 -17.92
C SER A 367 -22.22 -14.20 -18.43
N ASP A 368 -21.73 -15.11 -19.27
CA ASP A 368 -22.55 -16.21 -19.83
C ASP A 368 -22.95 -17.28 -18.80
N ASP A 369 -22.23 -17.42 -17.69
CA ASP A 369 -22.49 -18.44 -16.66
C ASP A 369 -23.50 -18.00 -15.57
N ASP A 370 -23.97 -16.74 -15.58
CA ASP A 370 -25.05 -16.22 -14.71
C ASP A 370 -26.44 -16.29 -15.38
N SER A 371 -26.55 -16.99 -16.52
CA SER A 371 -27.80 -17.17 -17.32
C SER A 371 -28.60 -18.41 -16.94
#